data_AF-A0A382MWU3-F1
#
_entry.id   AF-A0A382MWU3-F1
#
_cell.length_a   1.000
_cell.length_b   1.000
_cell.length_c   1.000
_cell.angle_alpha   90.00
_cell.angle_beta   90.00
_cell.angle_gamma   90.00
#
_symmetry.space_group_name_H-M   'P 1'
#
loop_
_entity.id
_entity.type
_entity.pdbx_description
1 polymer ?
#
loop_
_entity_poly.entity_id
_entity_poly.type
_entity_poly.pdbx_seq_one_letter_code
_entity_poly.pdbx_strand_id
1 'polypeptide(L)'
;MELKSLFLRLLLFSLLLLFISIENNPLVRLEAIIGLSPSPIEKIFGVKSLLSGMTEGVHQMAFLNVQDALNANIFSPIVIPLLLLLFIRGKIPKIKTRKHELVFFSSFIFLSVLVNVFN
;
A
#
# COMPACT_ATOMS: atom_id res chain seq x y z
N MET A 1 -4.28 19.77 18.06
CA MET A 1 -3.10 19.40 17.24
C MET A 1 -2.38 20.68 16.91
N GLU A 2 -1.11 20.83 17.27
CA GLU A 2 -0.39 22.07 17.00
C GLU A 2 -0.28 22.29 15.48
N LEU A 3 -0.63 23.49 15.01
CA LEU A 3 -0.65 23.85 13.59
C LEU A 3 0.68 23.54 12.89
N LYS A 4 1.80 23.79 13.60
CA LYS A 4 3.16 23.46 13.14
C LYS A 4 3.36 21.97 12.91
N SER A 5 2.81 21.12 13.80
CA SER A 5 2.92 19.66 13.69
C SER A 5 2.08 19.12 12.53
N LEU A 6 0.87 19.66 12.31
CA LEU A 6 0.05 19.29 11.15
C LEU A 6 0.75 19.66 9.84
N PHE A 7 1.27 20.89 9.75
CA PHE A 7 1.98 21.37 8.57
C PHE A 7 3.15 20.47 8.21
N LEU A 8 3.99 20.11 9.19
CA LEU A 8 5.12 19.20 8.97
C LEU A 8 4.66 17.83 8.45
N ARG A 9 3.57 17.27 8.99
CA ARG A 9 3.03 15.97 8.55
C ARG A 9 2.50 16.03 7.12
N LEU A 10 1.79 17.09 6.76
CA LEU A 10 1.32 17.28 5.39
C LEU A 10 2.50 17.49 4.42
N LEU A 11 3.52 18.24 4.82
CA LEU A 11 4.75 18.39 4.03
C LEU A 11 5.42 17.03 3.78
N LEU A 12 5.58 16.21 4.81
CA LEU A 12 6.14 14.85 4.69
C LEU A 12 5.29 13.96 3.78
N PHE A 13 3.97 14.05 3.89
CA PHE A 13 3.06 13.31 3.01
C PHE A 13 3.21 13.75 1.55
N SER A 14 3.29 15.05 1.27
CA SER A 14 3.51 15.56 -0.08
C SER A 14 4.86 15.12 -0.67
N LEU A 15 5.93 15.12 0.13
CA LEU A 15 7.23 14.60 -0.29
C LEU A 15 7.16 13.10 -0.63
N LEU A 16 6.40 12.33 0.14
CA LEU A 16 6.19 10.91 -0.11
C LEU A 16 5.40 10.68 -1.41
N LEU A 17 4.37 11.48 -1.68
CA LEU A 17 3.64 11.42 -2.95
C LEU A 17 4.53 11.75 -4.14
N LEU A 18 5.37 12.78 -4.03
CA LEU A 18 6.34 13.11 -5.07
C LEU A 18 7.28 11.94 -5.35
N PHE A 19 7.78 11.29 -4.30
CA PHE A 19 8.66 10.14 -4.44
C PHE A 19 7.97 8.94 -5.11
N ILE A 20 6.72 8.66 -4.76
CA ILE A 20 5.93 7.59 -5.40
C ILE A 20 5.69 7.90 -6.88
N SER A 21 5.49 9.17 -7.23
CA SER A 21 5.19 9.62 -8.60
C SER A 21 6.41 9.67 -9.52
N ILE A 22 7.59 9.28 -9.06
CA ILE A 22 8.80 9.26 -9.90
C ILE A 22 8.65 8.14 -10.94
N GLU A 23 8.65 8.52 -12.22
CA GLU A 23 8.72 7.57 -13.33
C GLU A 23 9.98 6.71 -13.22
N ASN A 24 9.86 5.42 -13.50
CA ASN A 24 10.92 4.42 -13.25
C ASN A 24 11.40 4.41 -11.81
N ASN A 25 10.45 4.48 -10.86
CA ASN A 25 10.75 4.49 -9.43
C ASN A 25 11.81 3.42 -9.09
N PRO A 26 12.99 3.84 -8.57
CA PRO A 26 14.08 2.91 -8.32
C PRO A 26 13.70 1.81 -7.34
N LEU A 27 12.76 2.05 -6.41
CA LEU A 27 12.26 1.02 -5.51
C LEU A 27 11.45 -0.06 -6.25
N VAL A 28 10.55 0.34 -7.15
CA VAL A 28 9.76 -0.60 -7.97
C VAL A 28 10.69 -1.45 -8.84
N ARG A 29 11.69 -0.80 -9.47
CA ARG A 29 12.69 -1.50 -10.27
C ARG A 29 13.53 -2.46 -9.42
N LEU A 30 13.96 -2.05 -8.23
CA LEU A 30 14.69 -2.92 -7.31
C LEU A 30 13.84 -4.11 -6.86
N GLU A 31 12.57 -3.92 -6.53
CA GLU A 31 11.64 -5.01 -6.18
C GLU A 31 11.53 -6.04 -7.31
N ALA A 32 11.44 -5.58 -8.56
CA ALA A 32 11.41 -6.44 -9.74
C ALA A 32 12.76 -7.17 -9.96
N ILE A 33 13.89 -6.47 -9.82
CA ILE A 33 15.25 -7.04 -10.01
C ILE A 33 15.56 -8.10 -8.94
N ILE A 34 15.23 -7.82 -7.68
CA ILE A 34 15.43 -8.75 -6.55
C ILE A 34 14.41 -9.91 -6.61
N GLY A 35 13.41 -9.81 -7.50
CA GLY A 35 12.38 -10.83 -7.65
C GLY A 35 11.46 -10.92 -6.43
N LEU A 36 11.33 -9.83 -5.68
CA LEU A 36 10.36 -9.68 -4.59
C LEU A 36 8.93 -9.51 -5.13
N SER A 37 8.80 -9.13 -6.40
CA SER A 37 7.55 -9.13 -7.17
C SER A 37 7.70 -9.98 -8.44
N PRO A 38 6.85 -10.99 -8.71
CA PRO A 38 5.84 -11.50 -7.78
C PRO A 38 6.49 -12.15 -6.56
N SER A 39 5.77 -12.15 -5.44
CA SER A 39 6.30 -12.65 -4.16
C SER A 39 6.71 -14.13 -4.25
N PRO A 40 7.63 -14.64 -3.40
CA PRO A 40 7.98 -16.06 -3.42
C PRO A 40 6.78 -17.00 -3.26
N ILE A 41 5.77 -16.59 -2.49
CA ILE A 41 4.52 -17.33 -2.30
C ILE A 41 3.72 -17.36 -3.61
N GLU A 42 3.61 -16.23 -4.31
CA GLU A 42 2.97 -16.14 -5.63
C GLU A 42 3.64 -17.05 -6.65
N LYS A 43 4.98 -17.10 -6.64
CA LYS A 43 5.74 -17.97 -7.56
C LYS A 43 5.53 -19.45 -7.30
N ILE A 44 5.43 -19.86 -6.03
CA ILE A 44 5.34 -21.28 -5.63
C ILE A 44 3.90 -21.79 -5.74
N PHE A 45 2.93 -21.00 -5.28
CA PHE A 45 1.54 -21.45 -5.14
C PHE A 45 0.61 -20.87 -6.22
N GLY A 46 1.05 -19.91 -7.02
CA GLY A 46 0.21 -19.24 -8.01
C GLY A 46 -0.88 -18.35 -7.40
N VAL A 47 -0.78 -18.03 -6.10
CA VAL A 47 -1.78 -17.25 -5.36
C VAL A 47 -1.25 -15.86 -5.06
N LYS A 48 -2.00 -14.82 -5.43
CA LYS A 48 -1.68 -13.42 -5.13
C LYS A 48 -1.76 -13.14 -3.64
N SER A 49 -0.79 -12.40 -3.11
CA SER A 49 -0.91 -11.83 -1.76
C SER A 49 -1.75 -10.55 -1.79
N LEU A 50 -2.21 -10.07 -0.63
CA LEU A 50 -2.77 -8.71 -0.47
C LEU A 50 -1.93 -7.64 -1.17
N LEU A 51 -0.62 -7.78 -1.11
CA LEU A 51 0.35 -6.79 -1.56
C LEU A 51 0.77 -6.98 -3.03
N SER A 52 0.30 -8.03 -3.71
CA SER A 52 0.60 -8.26 -5.12
C SER A 52 0.08 -7.11 -5.97
N GLY A 53 0.92 -6.53 -6.84
CA GLY A 53 0.54 -5.37 -7.67
C GLY A 53 0.29 -4.07 -6.89
N MET A 54 0.52 -4.04 -5.57
CA MET A 54 0.25 -2.87 -4.74
C MET A 54 1.13 -1.68 -5.12
N THR A 55 2.42 -1.90 -5.33
CA THR A 55 3.35 -0.81 -5.66
C THR A 55 3.00 -0.14 -6.98
N GLU A 56 2.63 -0.94 -7.99
CA GLU A 56 2.16 -0.45 -9.29
C GLU A 56 0.81 0.27 -9.15
N GLY A 57 -0.16 -0.30 -8.45
CA GLY A 57 -1.46 0.31 -8.27
C GLY A 57 -1.38 1.65 -7.52
N VAL A 58 -0.54 1.75 -6.50
CA VAL A 58 -0.31 3.00 -5.76
C VAL A 58 0.39 4.04 -6.64
N HIS A 59 1.33 3.62 -7.49
CA HIS A 59 1.94 4.50 -8.48
C HIS A 59 0.88 5.06 -9.45
N GLN A 60 0.02 4.21 -10.02
CA GLN A 60 -1.06 4.66 -10.91
C GLN A 60 -2.03 5.63 -10.22
N MET A 61 -2.34 5.39 -8.94
CA MET A 61 -3.17 6.31 -8.16
C MET A 61 -2.52 7.67 -7.94
N ALA A 62 -1.18 7.76 -7.87
CA ALA A 62 -0.50 9.04 -7.77
C ALA A 62 -0.71 9.92 -9.02
N PHE A 63 -0.95 9.29 -10.18
CA PHE A 63 -1.33 9.94 -11.44
C PHE A 63 -2.85 10.01 -11.65
N LEU A 64 -3.66 9.63 -10.65
CA LEU A 64 -5.13 9.59 -10.72
C LEU A 64 -5.69 8.58 -11.74
N ASN A 65 -4.89 7.60 -12.18
CA ASN A 65 -5.32 6.52 -13.06
C ASN A 65 -6.03 5.40 -12.26
N VAL A 66 -7.26 5.67 -11.83
CA VAL A 66 -8.01 4.77 -10.93
C VAL A 66 -8.26 3.39 -11.54
N GLN A 67 -8.56 3.33 -12.84
CA GLN A 67 -8.85 2.07 -13.51
C GLN A 67 -7.62 1.15 -13.53
N ASP A 68 -6.46 1.69 -13.91
CA ASP A 68 -5.21 0.92 -13.96
C ASP A 68 -4.76 0.53 -12.55
N ALA A 69 -5.00 1.38 -11.56
CA ALA A 69 -4.76 1.05 -10.17
C ALA A 69 -5.61 -0.14 -9.69
N LEU A 70 -6.91 -0.13 -9.99
CA LEU A 70 -7.81 -1.25 -9.67
C LEU A 70 -7.40 -2.54 -10.37
N ASN A 71 -6.98 -2.45 -11.63
CA ASN A 71 -6.51 -3.61 -12.41
C ASN A 71 -5.25 -4.22 -11.80
N ALA A 72 -4.32 -3.39 -11.30
CA ALA A 72 -3.11 -3.84 -10.62
C ALA A 72 -3.41 -4.45 -9.24
N ASN A 73 -4.24 -3.77 -8.43
CA ASN A 73 -4.70 -4.24 -7.12
C ASN A 73 -5.95 -3.46 -6.69
N ILE A 74 -7.05 -4.17 -6.41
CA ILE A 74 -8.34 -3.58 -6.00
C ILE A 74 -8.27 -2.68 -4.75
N PHE A 75 -7.30 -2.92 -3.87
CA PHE A 75 -7.08 -2.13 -2.66
C PHE A 75 -6.12 -0.95 -2.85
N SER A 76 -5.41 -0.86 -3.97
CA SER A 76 -4.46 0.25 -4.19
C SER A 76 -5.11 1.65 -4.16
N PRO A 77 -6.35 1.88 -4.63
CA PRO A 77 -6.98 3.20 -4.57
C PRO A 77 -7.21 3.73 -3.16
N ILE A 78 -7.35 2.84 -2.18
CA ILE A 78 -7.63 3.24 -0.79
C ILE A 78 -6.35 3.55 0.00
N VAL A 79 -5.17 3.15 -0.50
CA VAL A 79 -3.90 3.29 0.23
C VAL A 79 -3.52 4.76 0.43
N ILE A 80 -3.56 5.58 -0.62
CA ILE A 80 -3.22 7.00 -0.53
C ILE A 80 -4.17 7.74 0.46
N PRO A 81 -5.50 7.60 0.37
CA PRO A 81 -6.43 8.15 1.37
C PRO A 81 -6.14 7.69 2.80
N LEU A 82 -5.85 6.41 3.01
CA LEU A 82 -5.54 5.87 4.35
C LEU A 82 -4.23 6.43 4.90
N LEU A 83 -3.20 6.53 4.06
CA LEU A 83 -1.93 7.16 4.43
C LEU A 83 -2.15 8.63 4.82
N LEU A 84 -2.90 9.40 4.02
CA LEU A 84 -3.23 10.78 4.36
C LEU A 84 -3.93 10.88 5.72
N LEU A 85 -4.91 10.01 5.97
CA LEU A 85 -5.61 9.96 7.25
C LEU A 85 -4.67 9.63 8.42
N LEU A 86 -3.71 8.71 8.23
CA LEU A 86 -2.68 8.40 9.21
C LEU A 86 -1.75 9.59 9.49
N PHE A 87 -1.33 10.30 8.44
CA PHE A 87 -0.51 11.51 8.58
C PHE A 87 -1.27 12.64 9.29
N ILE A 88 -2.55 12.85 8.98
CA ILE A 88 -3.39 13.84 9.66
C ILE A 88 -3.54 13.48 11.15
N ARG A 89 -3.91 12.22 11.46
CA ARG A 89 -4.04 11.77 12.85
C ARG A 89 -2.71 11.79 13.60
N GLY A 90 -1.61 11.52 12.89
CA GLY A 90 -0.25 11.29 13.42
C GLY A 90 -0.20 10.28 14.56
N LYS A 91 -1.12 9.32 14.54
CA LYS A 91 -1.13 8.17 15.43
C LYS A 91 -0.95 6.94 14.56
N ILE A 92 0.18 6.28 14.71
CA ILE A 92 0.43 5.00 14.06
C ILE A 92 -0.33 3.93 14.86
N PRO A 93 -1.26 3.18 14.25
CA PRO A 93 -1.91 2.07 14.93
C PRO A 93 -0.85 1.05 15.35
N LYS A 94 -0.86 0.66 16.62
CA LYS A 94 0.09 -0.31 17.17
C LYS A 94 -0.65 -1.59 17.52
N ILE A 95 -0.12 -2.73 17.10
CA ILE A 95 -0.55 -4.04 17.56
C ILE A 95 0.02 -4.23 18.97
N LYS A 96 -0.87 -4.31 19.96
CA LYS A 96 -0.50 -4.38 21.40
C LYS A 96 -1.06 -5.61 22.13
N THR A 97 -2.03 -6.30 21.53
CA THR A 97 -2.78 -7.37 22.20
C THR A 97 -2.97 -8.53 21.24
N ARG A 98 -3.14 -9.74 21.78
CA ARG A 98 -3.49 -10.92 20.98
C ARG A 98 -4.77 -10.74 20.15
N LYS A 99 -5.74 -9.95 20.65
CA LYS A 99 -6.94 -9.61 19.88
C LYS A 99 -6.60 -8.77 18.65
N HIS A 100 -5.71 -7.78 18.78
CA HIS A 100 -5.25 -6.97 17.64
C HIS A 100 -4.47 -7.82 16.63
N GLU A 101 -3.63 -8.75 17.09
CA GLU A 101 -2.93 -9.70 16.21
C GLU A 101 -3.92 -10.56 15.44
N LEU A 102 -4.88 -11.18 16.12
CA LEU A 102 -5.87 -12.04 15.48
C LEU A 102 -6.68 -11.26 14.43
N VAL A 103 -7.17 -10.08 14.78
CA VAL A 103 -7.89 -9.21 13.83
C VAL A 103 -7.02 -8.86 12.63
N PHE A 104 -5.75 -8.51 12.85
CA PHE A 104 -4.81 -8.18 11.78
C PHE A 104 -4.59 -9.38 10.85
N PHE A 105 -4.26 -10.55 11.39
CA PHE A 105 -3.99 -11.75 10.60
C PHE A 105 -5.23 -12.25 9.87
N SER A 106 -6.38 -12.32 10.55
CA SER A 106 -7.64 -12.69 9.90
C SER A 106 -8.02 -11.72 8.78
N SER A 107 -7.84 -10.41 9.00
CA SER A 107 -8.10 -9.42 7.95
C SER A 107 -7.12 -9.58 6.78
N PHE A 108 -5.84 -9.81 7.06
CA PHE A 108 -4.82 -10.01 6.03
C PHE A 108 -5.13 -11.22 5.15
N ILE A 109 -5.51 -12.35 5.76
CA ILE A 109 -5.90 -13.56 5.02
C ILE A 109 -7.15 -13.28 4.19
N PHE A 110 -8.19 -12.72 4.81
CA PHE A 110 -9.45 -12.43 4.13
C PHE A 110 -9.25 -11.48 2.94
N LEU A 111 -8.51 -10.39 3.12
CA LEU A 111 -8.23 -9.45 2.05
C LEU A 111 -7.33 -10.06 0.96
N SER A 112 -6.38 -10.94 1.31
CA SER A 112 -5.59 -11.67 0.31
C SER A 112 -6.48 -12.59 -0.55
N VAL A 113 -7.48 -13.23 0.05
CA VAL A 113 -8.49 -14.01 -0.69
C VAL A 113 -9.25 -13.10 -1.66
N LEU A 114 -9.69 -11.91 -1.21
CA LEU A 114 -10.38 -10.97 -2.09
C LEU A 114 -9.52 -10.53 -3.28
N VAL A 115 -8.23 -10.27 -3.10
CA VAL A 115 -7.34 -9.95 -4.24
C VAL A 115 -7.37 -11.06 -5.28
N ASN A 116 -7.33 -12.34 -4.88
CA ASN A 116 -7.36 -13.45 -5.85
C ASN A 116 -8.72 -13.63 -6.55
N VAL A 117 -9.81 -13.18 -5.93
CA VAL A 117 -11.16 -13.27 -6.53
C VAL A 117 -11.40 -12.14 -7.53
N PHE A 118 -10.86 -10.95 -7.25
CA PHE A 118 -11.15 -9.73 -8.01
C PHE A 118 -10.02 -9.23 -8.93
N ASN A 119 -8.79 -9.74 -8.80
CA ASN A 119 -7.62 -9.40 -9.63
C ASN A 119 -6.95 -10.65 -10.20
#